data_AF-A0A1J5T240-F1
#
_entry.id   AF-A0A1J5T240-F1
#
_cell.length_a   1.000
_cell.length_b   1.000
_cell.length_c   1.000
_cell.angle_alpha   90.00
_cell.angle_beta   90.00
_cell.angle_gamma   90.00
#
_symmetry.space_group_name_H-M   'P 1'
#
loop_
_entity.id
_entity.type
_entity.pdbx_description
1 polymer ?
#
loop_
_entity_poly.entity_id
_entity_poly.type
_entity_poly.pdbx_seq_one_letter_code
_entity_poly.pdbx_strand_id
1 'polypeptide(L)' 'MNRRRFTPRVQDALRRLAMAPQDMRDEELLKLINDEMRKLPIQDIEYIRDRVRYSCPPCPTVVAVGHMLNGLIDLKLMGF' A
#
# COMPACT_ATOMS: atom_id res chain seq x y z
N MET A 1 17.62 -1.27 14.38
CA MET A 1 16.23 -1.32 13.83
C MET A 1 15.85 0.07 13.35
N ASN A 2 16.01 0.36 12.06
CA ASN A 2 15.59 1.64 11.48
C ASN A 2 14.06 1.68 11.48
N ARG A 3 13.45 2.55 12.30
CA ARG A 3 12.01 2.83 12.24
C ARG A 3 11.74 3.60 10.95
N ARG A 4 11.66 2.89 9.82
CA ARG A 4 11.23 3.44 8.53
C ARG A 4 9.77 3.85 8.67
N ARG A 5 9.55 5.12 9.00
CA ARG A 5 8.21 5.72 9.08
C ARG A 5 7.74 5.98 7.67
N PHE A 6 6.57 5.46 7.34
CA PHE A 6 5.79 5.85 6.16
C PHE A 6 5.79 7.37 6.00
N THR A 7 5.82 7.86 4.76
CA THR A 7 5.64 9.29 4.50
C THR A 7 4.28 9.73 5.07
N PRO A 8 4.14 10.98 5.54
CA PRO A 8 2.88 11.48 6.08
C PRO A 8 1.70 11.29 5.13
N ARG A 9 1.94 11.45 3.81
CA ARG A 9 0.94 11.23 2.76
C ARG A 9 0.45 9.78 2.70
N VAL A 10 1.36 8.81 2.79
CA VAL A 10 0.99 7.39 2.78
C VAL A 10 0.23 7.01 4.05
N GLN A 11 0.61 7.55 5.21
CA GLN A 11 -0.13 7.29 6.44
C GLN A 11 -1.56 7.81 6.37
N ASP A 12 -1.75 9.02 5.84
CA ASP A 12 -3.08 9.59 5.65
C ASP A 12 -3.87 8.81 4.60
N ALA A 13 -3.23 8.34 3.52
CA ALA A 13 -3.88 7.52 2.52
C ALA A 13 -4.36 6.18 3.10
N LEU A 14 -3.50 5.47 3.84
CA LEU A 14 -3.86 4.22 4.52
C LEU A 14 -4.94 4.43 5.59
N ARG A 15 -4.91 5.56 6.32
CA ARG A 15 -5.94 5.91 7.31
C ARG A 15 -7.28 6.18 6.65
N ARG A 16 -7.31 6.95 5.55
CA ARG A 16 -8.52 7.18 4.75
C ARG A 16 -9.07 5.87 4.20
N LEU A 17 -8.20 5.00 3.71
CA LEU A 17 -8.57 3.69 3.18
C LEU A 17 -9.17 2.76 4.25
N ALA A 18 -8.68 2.84 5.49
CA ALA A 18 -9.23 2.11 6.63
C ALA A 18 -10.58 2.67 7.13
N MET A 19 -10.88 3.95 6.84
CA MET A 19 -12.12 4.63 7.27
C MET A 19 -13.17 4.73 6.15
N ALA A 20 -12.81 4.46 4.91
CA ALA A 20 -13.70 4.55 3.75
C ALA A 20 -14.73 3.39 3.76
N PRO A 21 -15.99 3.64 3.35
CA PRO A 21 -16.98 2.58 3.12
C PRO A 21 -16.45 1.55 2.12
N GLN A 22 -16.76 0.26 2.32
CA GLN A 22 -16.23 -0.83 1.50
C GLN A 22 -16.50 -0.70 -0.02
N ASP A 23 -17.54 0.05 -0.39
CA ASP A 23 -17.95 0.26 -1.79
C ASP A 23 -17.18 1.37 -2.52
N MET A 24 -16.44 2.21 -1.82
CA MET A 24 -15.55 3.18 -2.46
C MET A 24 -14.19 2.52 -2.71
N ARG A 25 -14.08 1.83 -3.86
CA ARG A 25 -12.80 1.72 -4.56
C ARG A 25 -12.40 3.13 -4.99
N ASP A 26 -11.83 3.92 -4.09
CA ASP A 26 -11.24 5.20 -4.45
C ASP A 26 -10.02 4.92 -5.34
N GLU A 27 -10.25 4.82 -6.65
CA GLU A 27 -9.20 4.59 -7.65
C GLU A 27 -8.11 5.67 -7.55
N GLU A 28 -8.49 6.90 -7.20
CA GLU A 28 -7.54 7.99 -6.90
C GLU A 28 -6.67 7.68 -5.68
N LEU A 29 -7.24 7.08 -4.63
CA LEU A 29 -6.51 6.70 -3.43
C LEU A 29 -5.54 5.54 -3.71
N LEU A 30 -5.99 4.53 -4.46
CA LEU A 30 -5.14 3.43 -4.90
C LEU A 30 -4.00 3.93 -5.79
N LYS A 31 -4.29 4.85 -6.72
CA LYS A 31 -3.29 5.48 -7.58
C LYS A 31 -2.27 6.29 -6.78
N LEU A 32 -2.71 7.08 -5.80
CA LEU A 32 -1.83 7.85 -4.93
C LEU A 32 -0.92 6.94 -4.08
N ILE A 33 -1.45 5.84 -3.56
CA ILE A 33 -0.64 4.84 -2.84
C ILE A 33 0.37 4.23 -3.81
N ASN A 34 -0.05 3.81 -5.00
CA ASN A 34 0.82 3.22 -6.01
C ASN A 34 1.99 4.14 -6.39
N ASP A 35 1.71 5.42 -6.67
CA ASP A 35 2.70 6.42 -7.07
C ASP A 35 3.73 6.71 -5.97
N GLU A 36 3.29 6.74 -4.71
CA GLU A 36 4.20 6.89 -3.56
C GLU A 36 5.03 5.62 -3.32
N MET A 37 4.43 4.44 -3.46
CA MET A 37 5.14 3.15 -3.28
C MET A 37 6.18 2.92 -4.37
N ARG A 38 5.93 3.37 -5.61
CA ARG A 38 6.88 3.23 -6.72
C ARG A 38 8.21 3.94 -6.45
N LYS A 39 8.22 4.98 -5.62
CA LYS A 39 9.42 5.72 -5.22
C LYS A 39 10.27 4.98 -4.19
N LEU A 40 9.70 3.97 -3.53
CA LEU A 40 10.36 3.24 -2.44
C LEU A 40 11.19 2.06 -2.97
N PRO A 41 12.24 1.64 -2.24
CA PRO A 41 12.94 0.39 -2.52
C PRO A 41 12.02 -0.81 -2.21
N ILE A 42 12.29 -1.95 -2.86
CA ILE A 42 11.49 -3.19 -2.74
C ILE A 42 11.27 -3.58 -1.27
N GLN A 43 12.32 -3.53 -0.45
CA GLN A 43 12.28 -3.88 0.98
C GLN A 43 11.26 -3.06 1.77
N ASP A 44 11.04 -1.80 1.39
CA ASP A 44 10.05 -0.95 2.03
C ASP A 44 8.66 -1.34 1.58
N ILE A 45 8.45 -1.62 0.29
CA ILE A 45 7.15 -2.06 -0.23
C ILE A 45 6.72 -3.38 0.41
N GLU A 46 7.66 -4.32 0.59
CA GLU A 46 7.43 -5.59 1.29
C GLU A 46 7.00 -5.36 2.74
N TYR A 47 7.73 -4.51 3.48
CA TYR A 47 7.39 -4.16 4.85
C TYR A 47 5.97 -3.57 4.95
N ILE A 48 5.59 -2.72 4.00
CA ILE A 48 4.29 -2.06 3.96
C ILE A 48 3.17 -3.05 3.65
N ARG A 49 3.36 -3.90 2.63
CA ARG A 49 2.43 -4.96 2.26
C ARG A 49 2.10 -5.85 3.44
N ASP A 50 3.13 -6.26 4.19
CA ASP A 50 2.95 -7.14 5.33
C ASP A 50 2.14 -6.45 6.43
N ARG A 51 2.42 -5.18 6.74
CA ARG A 51 1.61 -4.44 7.72
C ARG A 51 0.18 -4.22 7.29
N VAL A 52 -0.06 -3.94 6.01
CA VAL A 52 -1.41 -3.76 5.46
C VAL A 52 -2.22 -5.05 5.66
N ARG A 53 -1.63 -6.21 5.33
CA ARG A 53 -2.25 -7.53 5.58
C ARG A 53 -2.63 -7.78 7.04
N TYR A 54 -1.84 -7.26 8.00
CA TYR A 54 -2.09 -7.48 9.44
C TYR A 54 -2.86 -6.35 10.14
N SER A 55 -3.12 -5.23 9.48
CA SER A 55 -3.70 -4.03 10.10
C SER A 55 -5.23 -4.02 10.21
N CYS A 56 -5.92 -4.83 9.42
CA CYS A 56 -7.39 -4.86 9.38
C CYS A 56 -7.87 -6.31 9.12
N PRO A 57 -9.04 -6.73 9.64
CA PRO A 57 -9.71 -7.93 9.14
C PRO A 57 -9.83 -7.90 7.60
N PRO A 58 -9.84 -9.06 6.93
CA PRO A 58 -9.77 -9.13 5.46
C PRO A 58 -10.95 -8.40 4.83
N CYS A 59 -10.74 -7.14 4.45
CA CYS A 59 -11.68 -6.38 3.65
C CYS A 59 -11.22 -6.34 2.19
N PRO A 60 -12.15 -6.27 1.22
CA PRO A 60 -11.81 -6.29 -0.21
C PRO A 60 -10.76 -5.24 -0.60
N THR A 61 -10.77 -4.08 0.05
CA THR A 61 -9.84 -2.98 -0.19
C THR A 61 -8.41 -3.29 0.27
N VAL A 62 -8.23 -3.90 1.44
CA VAL A 62 -6.90 -4.32 1.93
C VAL A 62 -6.31 -5.42 1.05
N VAL A 63 -7.16 -6.34 0.58
CA VAL A 63 -6.76 -7.39 -0.36
C VAL A 63 -6.30 -6.75 -1.69
N ALA A 64 -7.05 -5.79 -2.22
CA ALA A 64 -6.69 -5.06 -3.44
C ALA A 64 -5.36 -4.31 -3.31
N VAL A 65 -5.14 -3.59 -2.20
CA VAL A 65 -3.86 -2.92 -1.91
C VAL A 65 -2.73 -3.95 -1.81
N GLY A 66 -2.95 -5.08 -1.15
CA GLY A 66 -1.96 -6.16 -1.06
C GLY A 66 -1.54 -6.71 -2.42
N HIS A 67 -2.50 -6.93 -3.32
CA HIS A 67 -2.22 -7.37 -4.70
C HIS A 67 -1.48 -6.31 -5.51
N MET A 68 -1.87 -5.05 -5.40
CA MET A 68 -1.18 -3.93 -6.06
C MET A 68 0.29 -3.85 -5.63
N LEU A 69 0.57 -3.96 -4.32
CA LEU A 69 1.95 -3.93 -3.81
C LEU A 69 2.77 -5.13 -4.27
N ASN A 70 2.18 -6.32 -4.37
CA ASN A 70 2.85 -7.49 -4.95
C ASN A 70 3.22 -7.25 -6.42
N GLY A 71 2.28 -6.77 -7.24
CA GLY A 71 2.57 -6.45 -8.64
C GLY A 71 3.67 -5.39 -8.79
N LEU A 72 3.73 -4.42 -7.88
CA LEU A 72 4.77 -3.40 -7.88
C LEU A 72 6.16 -3.94 -7.51
N ILE A 73 6.21 -4.91 -6.59
CA ILE A 73 7.43 -5.64 -6.25
C ILE A 73 7.91 -6.44 -7.46
N ASP A 74 7.00 -7.18 -8.12
CA ASP A 74 7.32 -7.98 -9.30
C ASP A 74 7.88 -7.12 -10.44
N LEU A 75 7.25 -5.97 -10.73
CA LEU A 75 7.74 -5.01 -11.73
C LEU A 75 9.15 -4.51 -11.42
N LYS A 76 9.42 -4.18 -10.15
CA LYS A 76 10.77 -3.73 -9.72
C LYS A 76 11.80 -4.85 -9.80
N LEU A 77 11.43 -6.08 -9.47
CA LEU A 77 12.31 -7.25 -9.61
C LEU A 77 12.63 -7.53 -11.09
N MET A 78 11.71 -7.22 -12.00
CA MET A 78 11.91 -7.31 -13.45
C MET A 78 12.68 -6.11 -14.05
N GLY A 79 12.96 -5.06 -13.27
CA GLY A 79 13.74 -3.89 -13.69
C GLY A 79 12.95 -2.71 -14.28
N PHE A 80 11.65 -2.60 -14.00
CA PHE A 80 10.76 -1.49 -14.41
C PHE A 80 10.55 -0.38 -13.36
#